data_AF-A0A1Z5H6Z9-F1
#
_entry.id   AF-A0A1Z5H6Z9-F1
#
_cell.length_a   1.000
_cell.length_b   1.000
_cell.length_c   1.000
_cell.angle_alpha   90.00
_cell.angle_beta   90.00
_cell.angle_gamma   90.00
#
_symmetry.space_group_name_H-M   'P 1'
#
loop_
_entity.id
_entity.type
_entity.pdbx_description
1 polymer ?
#
loop_
_entity_poly.entity_id
_entity_poly.type
_entity_poly.pdbx_seq_one_letter_code
_entity_poly.pdbx_strand_id
1 'polypeptide(L)'
;MCRSARLYNCVLCHRQVIICSHGNSYCSGKCSAQSRQEKQREACDRYQSSSKGRHLHALRQRHYRQRKKEKVTHQGSPGLVPYDLLIVELKRVTTNQKPSFSTNN
;
A
#
# COMPACT_ATOMS: atom_id res chain seq x y z
N MET A 1 -8.70 0.25 39.65
CA MET A 1 -8.73 -1.23 39.56
C MET A 1 -10.03 -1.68 38.93
N CYS A 2 -9.99 -2.56 37.91
CA CYS A 2 -11.19 -3.14 37.30
C CYS A 2 -11.90 -4.07 38.29
N ARG A 3 -13.20 -3.85 38.56
CA ARG A 3 -14.00 -4.60 39.55
C ARG A 3 -14.46 -5.99 39.07
N SER A 4 -14.10 -6.42 37.86
CA SER A 4 -14.58 -7.67 37.24
C SER A 4 -13.50 -8.40 36.44
N ALA A 5 -12.27 -8.43 36.97
CA ALA A 5 -11.21 -9.22 36.39
C ALA A 5 -11.57 -10.72 36.47
N ARG A 6 -11.46 -11.45 35.36
CA ARG A 6 -11.70 -12.89 35.30
C ARG A 6 -10.48 -13.62 34.76
N LEU A 7 -10.20 -14.80 35.29
CA LEU A 7 -9.14 -15.70 34.82
C LEU A 7 -9.64 -16.52 33.64
N TYR A 8 -8.86 -16.57 32.56
CA TYR A 8 -9.14 -17.36 31.38
C TYR A 8 -7.90 -18.12 30.92
N ASN A 9 -8.12 -19.22 30.20
CA ASN A 9 -7.07 -19.87 29.44
C ASN A 9 -7.07 -19.31 28.02
N CYS A 10 -5.89 -18.93 27.52
CA CYS A 10 -5.71 -18.50 26.14
C CYS A 10 -6.19 -19.60 25.17
N VAL A 11 -7.02 -19.28 24.18
CA VAL A 11 -7.56 -20.29 23.24
C VAL A 11 -6.46 -20.92 22.38
N LEU A 12 -5.34 -20.23 22.14
CA LEU A 12 -4.27 -20.74 21.27
C LEU A 12 -3.15 -21.45 22.05
N CYS A 13 -2.68 -20.88 23.15
CA CYS A 13 -1.53 -21.41 23.90
C CYS A 13 -1.89 -21.92 25.30
N HIS A 14 -3.16 -21.91 25.68
CA HIS A 14 -3.69 -22.35 26.98
C HIS A 14 -3.12 -21.69 28.24
N ARG A 15 -2.20 -20.72 28.10
CA ARG A 15 -1.68 -19.93 29.22
C ARG A 15 -2.80 -19.17 29.94
N GLN A 16 -2.77 -19.18 31.27
CA GLN A 16 -3.66 -18.39 32.11
C GLN A 16 -3.42 -16.89 31.96
N VAL A 17 -4.49 -16.13 31.76
CA VAL A 17 -4.49 -14.68 31.63
C VAL A 17 -5.67 -14.05 32.36
N ILE A 18 -5.46 -12.86 32.90
CA ILE A 18 -6.49 -12.08 33.59
C ILE A 18 -7.02 -11.02 32.62
N ILE A 19 -8.32 -11.04 32.36
CA ILE A 19 -8.98 -10.10 31.44
C ILE A 19 -10.03 -9.31 32.20
N CYS A 20 -10.01 -7.98 32.03
CA CYS A 20 -10.92 -7.05 32.70
C CYS A 20 -12.06 -6.51 31.81
N SER A 21 -12.11 -6.88 30.54
CA SER A 21 -13.11 -6.44 29.56
C SER A 21 -13.91 -7.61 28.98
N HIS A 22 -15.05 -7.32 28.38
CA HIS A 22 -15.89 -8.33 27.70
C HIS A 22 -15.27 -8.54 26.31
N GLY A 23 -14.34 -9.49 26.19
CA GLY A 23 -13.52 -9.64 24.99
C GLY A 23 -12.67 -10.91 24.99
N ASN A 24 -12.11 -11.21 23.82
CA ASN A 24 -11.56 -12.52 23.47
C ASN A 24 -10.49 -13.05 24.43
N SER A 25 -10.59 -14.34 24.74
CA SER A 25 -9.72 -15.13 25.61
C SER A 25 -8.35 -15.45 24.98
N TYR A 26 -7.57 -14.42 24.62
CA TYR A 26 -6.19 -14.59 24.15
C TYR A 26 -5.22 -13.89 25.08
N CYS A 27 -4.00 -14.42 25.18
CA CYS A 27 -2.93 -13.69 25.85
C CYS A 27 -2.56 -12.43 25.06
N SER A 28 -2.21 -11.34 25.79
CA SER A 28 -1.95 -10.00 25.26
C SER A 28 -0.73 -9.89 24.31
N GLY A 29 -0.10 -11.01 23.99
CA GLY A 29 1.03 -11.08 23.07
C GLY A 29 0.66 -11.66 21.71
N LYS A 30 1.47 -12.62 21.27
CA LYS A 30 1.41 -13.23 19.94
C LYS A 30 0.02 -13.78 19.59
N CYS A 31 -0.65 -14.45 20.53
CA CYS A 31 -1.94 -15.09 20.27
C CYS A 31 -3.06 -14.08 19.96
N SER A 32 -3.11 -12.95 20.66
CA SER A 32 -4.10 -11.90 20.37
C SER A 32 -3.86 -11.27 18.99
N ALA A 33 -2.60 -10.97 18.67
CA ALA A 33 -2.23 -10.40 17.38
C ALA A 33 -2.52 -11.37 16.22
N GLN A 34 -2.15 -12.65 16.36
CA GLN A 34 -2.40 -13.69 15.38
C GLN A 34 -3.91 -13.86 15.14
N SER A 35 -4.69 -14.05 16.19
CA SER A 35 -6.14 -14.23 16.05
C SER A 35 -6.81 -12.99 15.44
N ARG A 36 -6.35 -11.79 15.79
CA ARG A 36 -6.83 -10.55 15.17
C ARG A 36 -6.56 -10.55 13.67
N GLN A 37 -5.36 -10.94 13.25
CA GLN A 37 -4.98 -11.00 11.84
C GLN A 37 -5.83 -12.03 11.08
N GLU A 38 -6.02 -13.23 11.63
CA GLU A 38 -6.87 -14.28 11.04
C GLU A 38 -8.32 -13.81 10.89
N LYS A 39 -8.93 -13.30 11.98
CA LYS A 39 -10.30 -12.79 11.94
C LYS A 39 -10.49 -11.63 10.96
N GLN A 40 -9.49 -10.76 10.84
CA GLN A 40 -9.50 -9.68 9.85
C GLN A 40 -9.44 -10.21 8.41
N ARG A 41 -8.57 -11.19 8.14
CA ARG A 41 -8.50 -11.85 6.83
C ARG A 41 -9.84 -12.48 6.47
N GLU A 42 -10.41 -13.31 7.36
CA GLU A 42 -11.71 -13.95 7.13
C GLU A 42 -12.84 -12.94 6.90
N ALA A 43 -12.86 -11.83 7.67
CA ALA A 43 -13.83 -10.77 7.48
C ALA A 43 -13.66 -10.07 6.13
N CYS A 44 -12.42 -9.79 5.73
CA CYS A 44 -12.10 -9.25 4.42
C CYS A 44 -12.53 -10.20 3.31
N ASP A 45 -12.23 -11.49 3.42
CA ASP A 45 -12.55 -12.51 2.40
C ASP A 45 -14.07 -12.65 2.24
N ARG A 46 -14.81 -12.74 3.35
CA ARG A 46 -16.28 -12.78 3.35
C ARG A 46 -16.89 -11.52 2.73
N TYR A 47 -16.34 -10.35 3.04
CA TYR A 47 -16.82 -9.11 2.43
C TYR A 47 -16.51 -9.06 0.94
N GLN A 48 -15.31 -9.46 0.52
CA GLN A 48 -14.88 -9.47 -0.89
C GLN A 48 -15.67 -10.49 -1.72
N SER A 49 -16.06 -11.63 -1.14
CA SER A 49 -16.88 -12.64 -1.79
C SER A 49 -18.37 -12.26 -1.86
N SER A 50 -18.80 -11.21 -1.16
CA SER A 50 -20.18 -10.71 -1.27
C SER A 50 -20.42 -9.97 -2.58
N SER A 51 -21.66 -10.03 -3.11
CA SER A 51 -22.03 -9.29 -4.33
C SER A 51 -21.76 -7.79 -4.19
N LYS A 52 -22.18 -7.17 -3.08
CA LYS A 52 -21.93 -5.75 -2.77
C LYS A 52 -20.43 -5.43 -2.73
N GLY A 53 -19.65 -6.27 -2.06
CA GLY A 53 -18.20 -6.10 -1.95
C GLY A 53 -17.50 -6.14 -3.32
N ARG A 54 -17.87 -7.09 -4.19
CA ARG A 54 -17.34 -7.18 -5.56
C ARG A 54 -17.64 -5.94 -6.39
N HIS A 55 -18.89 -5.46 -6.39
CA HIS A 55 -19.28 -4.25 -7.13
C HIS A 55 -18.51 -3.02 -6.66
N LEU A 56 -18.44 -2.80 -5.34
CA LEU A 56 -17.68 -1.68 -4.78
C LEU A 56 -16.18 -1.80 -5.06
N HIS A 57 -15.63 -3.01 -5.08
CA HIS A 57 -14.24 -3.23 -5.47
C HIS A 57 -14.01 -2.86 -6.94
N ALA A 58 -14.87 -3.31 -7.86
CA ALA A 58 -14.80 -2.96 -9.27
C ALA A 58 -14.89 -1.44 -9.49
N LEU A 59 -15.80 -0.75 -8.80
CA LEU A 59 -15.90 0.71 -8.83
C LEU A 59 -14.61 1.38 -8.36
N ARG A 60 -14.03 0.94 -7.23
CA ARG A 60 -12.75 1.48 -6.75
C ARG A 60 -11.63 1.29 -7.77
N GLN A 61 -11.53 0.11 -8.38
CA GLN A 61 -10.51 -0.17 -9.41
C GLN A 61 -10.71 0.70 -10.64
N ARG A 62 -11.96 0.93 -11.08
CA ARG A 62 -12.29 1.86 -12.17
C ARG A 62 -11.78 3.27 -11.86
N HIS A 63 -12.10 3.79 -10.67
CA HIS A 63 -11.65 5.13 -10.25
C HIS A 63 -10.12 5.22 -10.13
N TYR A 64 -9.47 4.18 -9.61
CA TYR A 64 -8.00 4.14 -9.55
C TYR A 64 -7.37 4.19 -10.95
N ARG A 65 -7.88 3.38 -11.89
CA ARG A 65 -7.42 3.39 -13.29
C ARG A 65 -7.65 4.73 -13.97
N GLN A 66 -8.80 5.38 -13.71
CA GLN A 66 -9.07 6.72 -14.22
C GLN A 66 -8.04 7.73 -13.74
N ARG A 67 -7.75 7.78 -12.43
CA ARG A 67 -6.70 8.65 -11.88
C ARG A 67 -5.32 8.35 -12.46
N LYS A 68 -5.00 7.07 -12.68
CA LYS A 68 -3.70 6.68 -13.25
C LYS A 68 -3.51 7.07 -14.72
N LYS A 69 -4.59 7.38 -15.46
CA LYS A 69 -4.48 7.90 -16.83
C LYS A 69 -3.84 9.29 -16.86
N GLU A 70 -4.06 10.08 -15.82
CA GLU A 70 -3.38 11.35 -15.62
C GLU A 70 -1.95 11.04 -15.12
N LYS A 71 -0.97 11.11 -16.02
CA LYS A 71 0.46 11.00 -15.66
C LYS A 71 0.89 12.26 -14.89
N VAL A 72 0.70 12.28 -13.57
CA VAL A 72 1.14 13.38 -12.67
C VAL A 72 2.62 13.26 -12.27
N THR A 73 3.36 12.31 -12.84
CA THR A 73 4.77 12.03 -12.46
C THR A 73 5.81 12.82 -13.24
N HIS A 74 5.42 13.59 -14.27
CA HIS A 74 6.33 14.55 -14.89
C HIS A 74 6.27 15.88 -14.13
N GLN A 75 6.95 15.93 -12.99
CA GLN A 75 7.46 17.21 -12.52
C GLN A 75 8.62 17.54 -13.44
N GLY A 76 8.41 18.45 -14.40
CA GLY A 76 9.50 18.94 -15.23
C GLY A 76 10.59 19.50 -14.33
N SER A 77 11.86 19.27 -14.67
CA SER A 77 12.92 20.08 -14.06
C SER A 77 12.68 21.54 -14.41
N PRO A 78 13.06 22.50 -13.55
CA PRO A 78 13.18 23.88 -13.99
C PRO A 78 14.01 23.94 -15.28
N GLY A 79 13.63 24.79 -16.23
CA GLY A 79 14.46 25.05 -17.40
C GLY A 79 15.80 25.61 -16.96
N LEU A 80 16.88 25.22 -17.65
CA LEU A 80 18.21 25.80 -17.41
C LEU A 80 18.14 27.31 -17.62
N VAL A 81 18.50 28.10 -16.60
CA VAL A 81 18.68 29.55 -16.81
C VAL A 81 20.06 29.80 -17.42
N PRO A 82 20.25 30.88 -18.21
CA PRO A 82 21.52 31.13 -18.91
C PRO A 82 22.77 31.13 -18.01
N TYR A 83 22.60 31.40 -16.72
CA TYR A 83 23.67 31.43 -15.72
C TYR A 83 24.01 30.05 -15.11
N ASP A 84 23.20 29.02 -15.36
CA ASP A 84 23.45 27.64 -14.93
C ASP A 84 24.44 26.90 -15.85
N LEU A 85 24.72 27.47 -17.03
CA LEU A 85 25.71 26.95 -17.95
C LEU A 85 27.10 27.39 -17.49
N LEU A 86 27.84 26.50 -16.84
CA LEU A 86 29.29 26.63 -16.80
C LEU A 86 29.77 26.61 -18.25
N ILE A 87 30.23 27.76 -18.76
CA ILE A 87 30.87 27.88 -20.07
C ILE A 87 32.17 27.10 -20.01
N VAL A 88 32.10 25.79 -20.21
CA VAL A 88 33.23 24.98 -20.61
C VAL A 88 33.25 25.08 -22.12
N GLU A 89 34.27 25.73 -22.65
CA GLU A 89 34.48 26.03 -24.07
C GLU A 89 33.80 25.01 -25.00
N LEU A 90 32.89 25.51 -25.82
CA LEU A 90 32.27 24.78 -26.92
C LEU A 90 33.37 24.32 -27.89
N LYS A 91 33.97 23.16 -27.64
CA LYS A 91 34.56 22.36 -28.72
C LYS A 91 33.39 21.96 -29.59
N ARG A 92 33.29 22.62 -30.75
CA ARG A 92 32.28 22.37 -31.78
C ARG A 92 32.24 20.88 -32.09
N VAL A 93 31.30 20.15 -31.47
CA VAL A 93 30.92 18.83 -31.94
C VAL A 93 30.05 19.11 -33.15
N THR A 94 30.65 18.93 -34.33
CA THR A 94 29.92 18.94 -35.60
C THR A 94 28.84 17.88 -35.52
N THR A 95 27.59 18.31 -35.39
CA THR A 95 26.42 17.46 -35.46
C THR A 95 26.34 16.89 -36.87
N ASN A 96 26.74 15.63 -37.04
CA ASN A 96 26.35 14.84 -38.20
C ASN A 96 26.04 13.43 -37.74
N GLN A 97 24.75 13.20 -37.46
CA GLN A 97 23.92 12.09 -37.95
C GLN A 97 22.73 11.92 -37.01
N LYS A 98 21.53 12.13 -37.55
CA LYS A 98 20.26 11.79 -36.91
C LYS A 98 20.09 10.27 -37.06
N PRO A 99 20.01 9.46 -35.99
CA PRO A 99 19.68 8.05 -36.16
C PRO A 99 18.24 7.95 -36.65
N SER A 100 18.04 7.41 -37.85
CA SER A 100 16.74 6.99 -38.34
C SER A 100 16.28 5.76 -37.54
N PHE A 101 15.23 5.91 -36.75
CA PHE A 101 14.61 4.78 -36.06
C PHE A 101 13.74 4.01 -37.06
N SER A 102 14.26 2.88 -37.57
CA SER A 102 13.49 1.92 -38.36
C SER A 102 12.61 1.10 -37.43
N THR A 103 11.29 1.18 -37.59
CA THR A 103 10.35 0.23 -36.99
C THR A 103 10.17 -0.95 -37.94
N ASN A 104 10.68 -2.12 -37.56
CA ASN A 104 10.40 -3.38 -38.25
C ASN A 104 8.94 -3.80 -37.99
N ASN A 105 8.25 -4.19 -39.06
CA ASN A 105 7.08 -5.07 -39.03
C ASN A 105 7.23 -6.08 -40.17
#